data_AF-A0A7K3IXP9-F1
#
_entry.id   AF-A0A7K3IXP9-F1
#
_cell.length_a   1.000
_cell.length_b   1.000
_cell.length_c   1.000
_cell.angle_alpha   90.00
_cell.angle_beta   90.00
_cell.angle_gamma   90.00
#
_symmetry.space_group_name_H-M   'P 1'
#
loop_
_entity.id
_entity.type
_entity.pdbx_description
1 polymer ?
#
loop_
_entity_poly.entity_id
_entity_poly.type
_entity_poly.pdbx_seq_one_letter_code
_entity_poly.pdbx_strand_id
1 'polypeptide(L)'
;MKTLKNCLFPVVVLLLFTGGGCGQKWTEENKGSFSIIRNDDGQTLGFSPASGIEILTIKRLAFKDLNKNGKLDPYEDWRLSVDERALDLVSRMSIEQIAGLMLYSSHQSIPSVGGGFGPEATYGGMAYVESGVLPGDLSDQQKKFLTEDNLRHVLITSVESPEVAAIWNNNAQAFVEGIGLGIPVNTSSDPRHGSDSYAEYNAGAGGEISMWPGTLGIAASFDPELMKRFGEIASMEYRALGIATALSPQIDLATEPRWSRFNGTMGEDPDLATDMARAYVDGFQTSEGEAHIADGWGYHSVNAMVKHWP
;
A
#
# COMPACT_ATOMS: atom_id res chain seq x y z
N MET A 1 59.33 -2.34 -22.30
CA MET A 1 58.02 -1.67 -22.28
C MET A 1 57.37 -1.89 -20.93
N LYS A 2 57.19 -0.78 -20.20
CA LYS A 2 56.35 -0.52 -19.01
C LYS A 2 55.91 -1.68 -18.10
N THR A 3 56.52 -1.68 -16.92
CA THR A 3 55.96 -2.07 -15.61
C THR A 3 54.58 -1.45 -15.34
N LEU A 4 53.65 -2.24 -14.77
CA LEU A 4 52.53 -1.72 -13.99
C LEU A 4 52.43 -2.46 -12.65
N LYS A 5 52.37 -1.65 -11.60
CA LYS A 5 52.32 -1.98 -10.18
C LYS A 5 50.88 -2.20 -9.73
N ASN A 6 50.76 -3.07 -8.72
CA ASN A 6 49.73 -3.23 -7.68
C ASN A 6 48.65 -2.14 -7.54
N CYS A 7 47.44 -2.58 -7.19
CA CYS A 7 46.67 -2.07 -6.05
C CYS A 7 45.56 -3.07 -5.66
N LEU A 8 45.88 -4.06 -4.81
CA LEU A 8 44.87 -4.71 -3.98
C LEU A 8 44.66 -3.85 -2.73
N PHE A 9 43.46 -3.31 -2.57
CA PHE A 9 43.01 -2.73 -1.30
C PHE A 9 42.58 -3.87 -0.36
N PRO A 10 43.10 -3.97 0.88
CA PRO A 10 42.51 -4.85 1.87
C PRO A 10 41.26 -4.17 2.42
N VAL A 11 40.11 -4.82 2.29
CA VAL A 11 38.90 -4.49 3.06
C VAL A 11 39.20 -4.85 4.51
N VAL A 12 39.45 -3.84 5.33
CA VAL A 12 39.57 -4.01 6.79
C VAL A 12 38.15 -4.13 7.35
N VAL A 13 37.70 -5.36 7.60
CA VAL A 13 36.53 -5.62 8.44
C VAL A 13 36.99 -5.48 9.89
N LEU A 14 36.69 -4.33 10.50
CA LEU A 14 36.96 -4.08 11.90
C LEU A 14 35.83 -4.69 12.75
N LEU A 15 35.94 -5.98 13.08
CA LEU A 15 35.09 -6.64 14.06
C LEU A 15 35.55 -6.25 15.48
N LEU A 16 35.03 -5.13 15.97
CA LEU A 16 35.10 -4.75 17.38
C LEU A 16 34.06 -5.56 18.16
N PHE A 17 34.45 -6.72 18.68
CA PHE A 17 33.74 -7.38 19.77
C PHE A 17 34.06 -6.64 21.07
N THR A 18 33.18 -5.70 21.46
CA THR A 18 33.16 -5.15 22.82
C THR A 18 31.95 -5.68 23.57
N GLY A 19 32.25 -6.42 24.64
CA GLY A 19 31.50 -6.58 25.91
C GLY A 19 29.97 -6.53 25.93
N GLY A 20 29.36 -7.54 26.55
CA GLY A 20 27.93 -7.58 26.87
C GLY A 20 27.43 -6.30 27.52
N GLY A 21 26.54 -5.60 26.80
CA GLY A 21 25.95 -4.33 27.23
C GLY A 21 24.45 -4.33 27.01
N CYS A 22 23.73 -3.64 27.89
CA CYS A 22 22.33 -3.23 27.76
C CYS A 22 22.11 -2.28 26.56
N GLY A 23 22.54 -2.66 25.35
CA GLY A 23 22.33 -1.87 24.13
C GLY A 23 20.90 -1.96 23.61
N GLN A 24 20.53 -1.05 22.71
CA GLN A 24 19.26 -1.14 21.97
C GLN A 24 19.10 -2.51 21.30
N LYS A 25 17.86 -3.02 21.24
CA LYS A 25 17.45 -4.28 20.62
C LYS A 25 16.82 -4.03 19.24
N TRP A 26 17.36 -3.06 18.53
CA TRP A 26 16.91 -2.74 17.19
C TRP A 26 18.06 -2.22 16.34
N THR A 27 17.94 -2.42 15.04
CA THR A 27 18.87 -1.93 14.02
C THR A 27 18.13 -1.08 13.02
N GLU A 28 18.79 -0.07 12.46
CA GLU A 28 18.26 0.75 11.36
C GLU A 28 19.08 0.53 10.10
N GLU A 29 18.38 0.38 8.99
CA GLU A 29 18.92 0.32 7.64
C GLU A 29 18.32 1.46 6.82
N ASN A 30 19.16 2.44 6.43
CA ASN A 30 18.75 3.53 5.56
C ASN A 30 18.69 3.06 4.09
N LYS A 31 17.54 3.29 3.43
CA LYS A 31 17.27 2.91 2.03
C LYS A 31 17.21 4.12 1.09
N GLY A 32 17.70 5.28 1.52
CA GLY A 32 17.62 6.54 0.78
C GLY A 32 16.41 7.37 1.20
N SER A 33 15.26 7.15 0.55
CA SER A 33 14.02 7.92 0.82
C SER A 33 13.27 7.48 2.08
N PHE A 34 13.58 6.29 2.61
CA PHE A 34 13.02 5.73 3.83
C PHE A 34 14.09 4.93 4.59
N SER A 35 13.84 4.67 5.87
CA SER A 35 14.63 3.78 6.72
C SER A 35 13.78 2.60 7.20
N ILE A 36 14.41 1.44 7.38
CA ILE A 36 13.81 0.26 7.98
C ILE A 36 14.45 0.01 9.35
N ILE A 37 13.64 -0.05 10.40
CA ILE A 37 14.05 -0.46 11.73
C ILE A 37 13.57 -1.89 11.99
N ARG A 38 14.48 -2.77 12.38
CA ARG A 38 14.17 -4.14 12.81
C ARG A 38 14.35 -4.24 14.31
N ASN A 39 13.25 -4.46 15.04
CA ASN A 39 13.27 -4.80 16.46
C ASN A 39 13.52 -6.31 16.62
N ASP A 40 14.49 -6.71 17.44
CA ASP A 40 14.88 -8.12 17.61
C ASP A 40 13.72 -8.99 18.14
N ASP A 41 12.89 -8.42 19.01
CA ASP A 41 11.74 -9.08 19.65
C ASP A 41 10.44 -8.30 19.35
N GLY A 42 10.27 -7.78 18.13
CA GLY A 42 9.17 -6.86 17.84
C GLY A 42 8.86 -6.63 16.38
N GLN A 43 8.05 -5.59 16.13
CA GLN A 43 7.63 -5.22 14.78
C GLN A 43 8.76 -4.55 14.00
N THR A 44 8.81 -4.79 12.69
CA THR A 44 9.62 -4.00 11.76
C THR A 44 8.90 -2.69 11.47
N LEU A 45 9.62 -1.58 11.54
CA LEU A 45 9.09 -0.24 11.29
C LEU A 45 9.75 0.30 10.02
N GLY A 46 8.97 0.88 9.11
CA GLY A 46 9.51 1.67 7.99
C GLY A 46 9.08 3.12 8.15
N PHE A 47 9.99 4.08 8.14
CA PHE A 47 9.67 5.51 8.26
C PHE A 47 10.44 6.34 7.24
N SER A 48 9.96 7.54 6.94
CA SER A 48 10.72 8.48 6.12
C SER A 48 11.55 9.42 6.99
N PRO A 49 12.86 9.54 6.79
CA PRO A 49 13.65 10.59 7.45
C PRO A 49 13.15 12.01 7.17
N ALA A 50 12.37 12.21 6.10
CA ALA A 50 11.81 13.50 5.72
C ALA A 50 10.48 13.83 6.42
N SER A 51 9.82 12.87 7.08
CA SER A 51 8.54 13.12 7.77
C SER A 51 8.71 13.94 9.05
N GLY A 52 9.91 13.97 9.62
CA GLY A 52 10.22 14.73 10.83
C GLY A 52 9.70 14.07 12.11
N ILE A 53 9.29 12.80 12.07
CA ILE A 53 9.03 12.02 13.28
C ILE A 53 10.34 11.64 13.97
N GLU A 54 10.27 11.38 15.27
CA GLU A 54 11.40 10.83 16.02
C GLU A 54 11.20 9.34 16.32
N ILE A 55 12.32 8.63 16.51
CA ILE A 55 12.31 7.23 16.94
C ILE A 55 12.59 7.17 18.43
N LEU A 56 11.60 6.74 19.20
CA LEU A 56 11.70 6.58 20.64
C LEU A 56 12.27 5.21 20.96
N THR A 57 13.28 5.16 21.84
CA THR A 57 13.77 3.90 22.40
C THR A 57 13.19 3.66 23.78
N ILE A 58 12.20 2.78 23.88
CA ILE A 58 11.51 2.44 25.14
C ILE A 58 11.78 0.97 25.47
N LYS A 59 12.36 0.71 26.65
CA LYS A 59 12.77 -0.65 27.07
C LYS A 59 13.62 -1.36 26.00
N ARG A 60 14.52 -0.61 25.35
CA ARG A 60 15.45 -1.07 24.30
C ARG A 60 14.79 -1.36 22.94
N LEU A 61 13.49 -1.16 22.77
CA LEU A 61 12.77 -1.33 21.50
C LEU A 61 12.47 0.04 20.88
N ALA A 62 12.38 0.10 19.56
CA ALA A 62 12.06 1.29 18.79
C ALA A 62 10.55 1.45 18.58
N PHE A 63 10.10 2.70 18.63
CA PHE A 63 8.73 3.14 18.36
C PHE A 63 8.77 4.45 17.58
N LYS A 64 7.76 4.70 16.74
CA LYS A 64 7.59 5.96 16.04
C LYS A 64 6.81 6.94 16.91
N ASP A 65 7.33 8.15 17.09
CA ASP A 65 6.58 9.28 17.64
C ASP A 65 5.81 9.97 16.51
N LEU A 66 4.65 9.42 16.15
CA LEU A 66 3.86 9.82 14.99
C LEU A 66 3.24 11.21 15.16
N ASN A 67 2.86 11.59 16.38
CA ASN A 67 2.32 12.92 16.66
C ASN A 67 3.36 13.94 17.13
N LYS A 68 4.64 13.52 17.27
CA LYS A 68 5.80 14.37 17.56
C LYS A 68 5.70 15.04 18.94
N ASN A 69 5.20 14.32 19.94
CA ASN A 69 5.03 14.86 21.30
C ASN A 69 6.12 14.40 22.30
N GLY A 70 7.10 13.62 21.84
CA GLY A 70 8.22 13.11 22.61
C GLY A 70 7.87 11.96 23.56
N LYS A 71 6.69 11.35 23.43
CA LYS A 71 6.22 10.25 24.29
C LYS A 71 5.62 9.15 23.44
N LEU A 72 5.74 7.91 23.94
CA LEU A 72 5.07 6.77 23.33
C LEU A 72 3.61 6.77 23.76
N ASP A 73 2.71 7.17 22.85
CA ASP A 73 1.28 7.06 23.07
C ASP A 73 0.74 5.65 22.76
N PRO A 74 -0.39 5.23 23.37
CA PRO A 74 -0.92 3.88 23.15
C PRO A 74 -1.16 3.53 21.68
N TYR A 75 -1.67 4.45 20.84
CA TYR A 75 -1.88 4.15 19.41
C TYR A 75 -0.58 3.90 18.61
N GLU A 76 0.57 4.40 19.09
CA GLU A 76 1.90 4.20 18.52
C GLU A 76 2.57 2.91 19.03
N ASP A 77 2.08 2.38 20.15
CA ASP A 77 2.63 1.19 20.79
C ASP A 77 2.14 -0.08 20.10
N TRP A 78 2.94 -0.57 19.14
CA TRP A 78 2.66 -1.80 18.39
C TRP A 78 2.54 -3.07 19.25
N ARG A 79 2.83 -3.02 20.55
CA ARG A 79 2.65 -4.13 21.49
C ARG A 79 1.20 -4.27 21.97
N LEU A 80 0.40 -3.20 21.86
CA LEU A 80 -1.01 -3.19 22.23
C LEU A 80 -1.86 -3.77 21.10
N SER A 81 -3.05 -4.25 21.45
CA SER A 81 -4.00 -4.78 20.47
C SER A 81 -4.46 -3.69 19.50
N VAL A 82 -4.91 -4.10 18.31
CA VAL A 82 -5.46 -3.17 17.30
C VAL A 82 -6.64 -2.37 17.86
N ASP A 83 -7.48 -2.97 18.71
CA ASP A 83 -8.62 -2.32 19.33
C ASP A 83 -8.19 -1.24 20.35
N GLU A 84 -7.22 -1.54 21.21
CA GLU A 84 -6.69 -0.57 22.17
C GLU A 84 -6.06 0.63 21.44
N ARG A 85 -5.30 0.36 20.37
CA ARG A 85 -4.65 1.40 19.56
C ARG A 85 -5.66 2.26 18.82
N ALA A 86 -6.69 1.64 18.22
CA ALA A 86 -7.74 2.35 17.50
C ALA A 86 -8.58 3.23 18.45
N LEU A 87 -8.93 2.72 19.64
CA LEU A 87 -9.67 3.50 20.64
C LEU A 87 -8.89 4.71 21.12
N ASP A 88 -7.60 4.55 21.42
CA ASP A 88 -6.73 5.68 21.80
C ASP A 88 -6.57 6.68 20.65
N LEU A 89 -6.35 6.22 19.42
CA LEU A 89 -6.26 7.09 18.24
C LEU A 89 -7.53 7.93 18.05
N VAL A 90 -8.70 7.29 18.01
CA VAL A 90 -9.99 7.98 17.81
C VAL A 90 -10.26 8.96 18.93
N SER A 91 -9.87 8.67 20.17
CA SER A 91 -10.05 9.60 21.31
C SER A 91 -9.24 10.90 21.19
N ARG A 92 -8.21 10.91 20.32
CA ARG A 92 -7.32 12.04 20.05
C ARG A 92 -7.70 12.83 18.80
N MET A 93 -8.62 12.30 18.00
CA MET A 93 -9.00 12.89 16.72
C MET A 93 -10.09 13.95 16.89
N SER A 94 -10.04 14.99 16.06
CA SER A 94 -11.17 15.90 15.87
C SER A 94 -12.27 15.23 15.04
N ILE A 95 -13.47 15.82 15.06
CA ILE A 95 -14.59 15.34 14.24
C ILE A 95 -14.24 15.41 12.75
N GLU A 96 -13.52 16.43 12.32
CA GLU A 96 -13.07 16.63 10.94
C GLU A 96 -12.07 15.54 10.51
N GLN A 97 -11.15 15.15 11.41
CA GLN A 97 -10.24 14.04 11.15
C GLN A 97 -10.99 12.72 11.02
N ILE A 98 -11.97 12.46 11.90
CA ILE A 98 -12.82 11.26 11.83
C ILE A 98 -13.61 11.25 10.52
N ALA A 99 -14.21 12.38 10.15
CA ALA A 99 -14.95 12.52 8.89
C ALA A 99 -14.05 12.27 7.67
N GLY A 100 -12.81 12.76 7.67
CA GLY A 100 -11.84 12.51 6.61
C GLY A 100 -11.53 11.03 6.39
N LEU A 101 -11.47 10.23 7.47
CA LEU A 101 -11.29 8.78 7.37
C LEU A 101 -12.53 8.03 6.84
N MET A 102 -13.69 8.68 6.75
CA MET A 102 -14.91 8.07 6.20
C MET A 102 -15.11 8.37 4.71
N LEU A 103 -14.18 9.10 4.09
CA LEU A 103 -14.27 9.57 2.72
C LEU A 103 -13.18 8.98 1.83
N TYR A 104 -13.51 8.89 0.54
CA TYR A 104 -12.59 8.51 -0.53
C TYR A 104 -12.19 9.73 -1.35
N SER A 105 -10.97 9.71 -1.88
CA SER A 105 -10.54 10.71 -2.86
C SER A 105 -11.38 10.59 -4.13
N SER A 106 -11.39 11.64 -4.95
CA SER A 106 -11.69 11.46 -6.37
C SER A 106 -10.68 10.53 -7.04
N HIS A 107 -10.98 10.03 -8.23
CA HIS A 107 -10.06 9.21 -9.02
C HIS A 107 -8.71 9.88 -9.23
N GLN A 108 -7.64 9.18 -8.88
CA GLN A 108 -6.27 9.65 -9.01
C GLN A 108 -5.52 8.91 -10.12
N SER A 109 -4.98 9.65 -11.07
CA SER A 109 -3.92 9.18 -11.97
C SER A 109 -2.55 9.51 -11.39
N ILE A 110 -1.57 8.65 -11.69
CA ILE A 110 -0.17 8.80 -11.25
C ILE A 110 0.75 8.66 -12.48
N PRO A 111 1.39 9.74 -12.96
CA PRO A 111 1.31 11.11 -12.47
C PRO A 111 -0.09 11.70 -12.68
N SER A 112 -0.44 12.68 -11.84
CA SER A 112 -1.68 13.41 -11.99
C SER A 112 -1.49 14.49 -13.04
N VAL A 113 -2.02 14.29 -14.25
CA VAL A 113 -1.82 15.20 -15.40
C VAL A 113 -3.00 16.14 -15.66
N GLY A 114 -4.10 15.99 -14.91
CA GLY A 114 -5.36 16.69 -15.16
C GLY A 114 -6.11 16.12 -16.38
N GLY A 115 -7.43 15.96 -16.28
CA GLY A 115 -8.31 15.48 -17.35
C GLY A 115 -8.67 13.99 -17.29
N GLY A 116 -9.55 13.53 -18.19
CA GLY A 116 -10.16 12.20 -18.15
C GLY A 116 -11.24 12.09 -17.06
N PHE A 117 -11.21 11.02 -16.26
CA PHE A 117 -12.09 10.84 -15.09
C PHE A 117 -11.52 11.45 -13.79
N GLY A 118 -10.31 12.02 -13.82
CA GLY A 118 -9.64 12.62 -12.66
C GLY A 118 -9.82 14.14 -12.58
N PRO A 119 -9.65 14.74 -11.38
CA PRO A 119 -9.70 16.19 -11.23
C PRO A 119 -8.53 16.88 -11.96
N GLU A 120 -8.64 18.18 -12.18
CA GLU A 120 -7.47 18.99 -12.56
C GLU A 120 -6.36 18.89 -11.50
N ALA A 121 -5.11 18.87 -11.97
CA ALA A 121 -3.95 18.70 -11.11
C ALA A 121 -2.86 19.72 -11.46
N THR A 122 -2.29 20.33 -10.43
CA THR A 122 -1.18 21.30 -10.53
C THR A 122 -0.03 20.88 -9.63
N TYR A 123 1.16 21.40 -9.93
CA TYR A 123 2.37 21.22 -9.14
C TYR A 123 3.03 22.57 -8.95
N GLY A 124 2.92 23.14 -7.75
CA GLY A 124 3.32 24.52 -7.51
C GLY A 124 2.52 25.52 -8.36
N GLY A 125 1.26 25.21 -8.65
CA GLY A 125 0.39 26.03 -9.50
C GLY A 125 0.63 25.92 -11.02
N MET A 126 1.58 25.10 -11.47
CA MET A 126 1.83 24.84 -12.89
C MET A 126 1.23 23.50 -13.33
N ALA A 127 0.93 23.36 -14.63
CA ALA A 127 0.55 22.07 -15.21
C ALA A 127 1.72 21.06 -15.12
N TYR A 128 1.44 19.76 -15.09
CA TYR A 128 2.45 18.71 -14.92
C TYR A 128 3.65 18.87 -15.86
N VAL A 129 3.41 18.98 -17.18
CA VAL A 129 4.47 19.10 -18.20
C VAL A 129 5.31 20.37 -18.00
N GLU A 130 4.68 21.47 -17.59
CA GLU A 130 5.35 22.77 -17.40
C GLU A 130 6.14 22.82 -16.08
N SER A 131 5.72 22.02 -15.08
CA SER A 131 6.29 22.05 -13.74
C SER A 131 7.68 21.40 -13.63
N GLY A 132 8.00 20.44 -14.52
CA GLY A 132 9.27 19.71 -14.50
C GLY A 132 9.46 18.77 -13.30
N VAL A 133 8.40 18.49 -12.54
CA VAL A 133 8.39 17.54 -11.42
C VAL A 133 8.52 16.09 -11.91
N LEU A 134 8.85 15.19 -10.99
CA LEU A 134 8.95 13.76 -11.30
C LEU A 134 7.57 13.08 -11.29
N PRO A 135 7.37 11.98 -12.05
CA PRO A 135 6.07 11.31 -12.14
C PRO A 135 5.49 10.82 -10.80
N GLY A 136 6.37 10.54 -9.82
CA GLY A 136 5.97 10.10 -8.48
C GLY A 136 5.71 11.22 -7.48
N ASP A 137 5.84 12.49 -7.88
CA ASP A 137 5.61 13.61 -6.97
C ASP A 137 4.11 13.82 -6.72
N LEU A 138 3.76 14.29 -5.51
CA LEU A 138 2.37 14.60 -5.15
C LEU A 138 1.93 15.93 -5.77
N SER A 139 0.76 15.94 -6.41
CA SER A 139 0.12 17.17 -6.88
C SER A 139 -0.34 18.06 -5.72
N ASP A 140 -0.59 19.33 -6.01
CA ASP A 140 -1.10 20.30 -5.02
C ASP A 140 -2.47 19.84 -4.47
N GLN A 141 -3.32 19.27 -5.32
CA GLN A 141 -4.64 18.75 -4.95
C GLN A 141 -4.54 17.50 -4.09
N GLN A 142 -3.56 16.62 -4.36
CA GLN A 142 -3.27 15.47 -3.52
C GLN A 142 -2.81 15.90 -2.13
N LYS A 143 -1.85 16.82 -2.05
CA LYS A 143 -1.42 17.40 -0.76
C LYS A 143 -2.59 18.02 -0.02
N LYS A 144 -3.43 18.79 -0.73
CA LYS A 144 -4.60 19.46 -0.16
C LYS A 144 -5.57 18.48 0.51
N PHE A 145 -6.03 17.43 -0.18
CA PHE A 145 -7.00 16.52 0.46
C PHE A 145 -6.37 15.70 1.59
N LEU A 146 -5.05 15.44 1.54
CA LEU A 146 -4.33 14.75 2.60
C LEU A 146 -4.18 15.62 3.86
N THR A 147 -4.01 16.94 3.70
CA THR A 147 -3.82 17.88 4.81
C THR A 147 -5.12 18.51 5.31
N GLU A 148 -5.91 19.10 4.43
CA GLU A 148 -7.07 19.94 4.79
C GLU A 148 -8.31 19.07 5.03
N ASP A 149 -8.53 18.09 4.16
CA ASP A 149 -9.72 17.24 4.23
C ASP A 149 -9.50 15.98 5.08
N ASN A 150 -8.26 15.73 5.53
CA ASN A 150 -7.85 14.56 6.34
C ASN A 150 -8.13 13.20 5.68
N LEU A 151 -8.26 13.15 4.35
CA LEU A 151 -8.51 11.89 3.64
C LEU A 151 -7.32 10.93 3.78
N ARG A 152 -7.63 9.63 3.92
CA ARG A 152 -6.63 8.55 3.89
C ARG A 152 -6.95 7.46 2.90
N HIS A 153 -8.17 7.39 2.36
CA HIS A 153 -8.53 6.43 1.33
C HIS A 153 -8.35 7.05 -0.06
N VAL A 154 -7.35 6.58 -0.80
CA VAL A 154 -7.00 7.13 -2.12
C VAL A 154 -7.28 6.08 -3.19
N LEU A 155 -8.16 6.40 -4.14
CA LEU A 155 -8.48 5.53 -5.26
C LEU A 155 -7.62 5.88 -6.49
N ILE A 156 -6.71 4.98 -6.83
CA ILE A 156 -5.86 5.11 -8.02
C ILE A 156 -6.51 4.39 -9.21
N THR A 157 -6.60 5.09 -10.34
CA THR A 157 -7.18 4.57 -11.57
C THR A 157 -6.13 4.29 -12.62
N SER A 158 -5.04 5.06 -12.69
CA SER A 158 -3.94 4.76 -13.61
C SER A 158 -2.58 5.05 -12.98
N VAL A 159 -1.59 4.28 -13.40
CA VAL A 159 -0.18 4.47 -13.05
C VAL A 159 0.65 4.41 -14.32
N GLU A 160 1.68 5.24 -14.41
CA GLU A 160 2.63 5.24 -15.54
C GLU A 160 3.45 3.94 -15.58
N SER A 161 4.01 3.53 -14.43
CA SER A 161 4.73 2.26 -14.28
C SER A 161 4.65 1.75 -12.83
N PRO A 162 4.97 0.47 -12.56
CA PRO A 162 5.08 -0.07 -11.20
C PRO A 162 6.06 0.72 -10.31
N GLU A 163 7.21 1.15 -10.85
CA GLU A 163 8.22 1.93 -10.13
C GLU A 163 7.68 3.30 -9.75
N VAL A 164 6.99 3.99 -10.67
CA VAL A 164 6.36 5.28 -10.41
C VAL A 164 5.28 5.16 -9.34
N ALA A 165 4.46 4.10 -9.39
CA ALA A 165 3.46 3.82 -8.36
C ALA A 165 4.08 3.64 -6.97
N ALA A 166 5.16 2.85 -6.88
CA ALA A 166 5.89 2.64 -5.62
C ALA A 166 6.50 3.94 -5.08
N ILE A 167 7.12 4.76 -5.95
CA ILE A 167 7.70 6.06 -5.57
C ILE A 167 6.59 7.00 -5.08
N TRP A 168 5.48 7.12 -5.82
CA TRP A 168 4.34 7.94 -5.42
C TRP A 168 3.77 7.51 -4.07
N ASN A 169 3.58 6.20 -3.87
CA ASN A 169 3.08 5.68 -2.60
C ASN A 169 4.02 6.03 -1.45
N ASN A 170 5.34 5.88 -1.63
CA ASN A 170 6.32 6.26 -0.62
C ASN A 170 6.29 7.76 -0.32
N ASN A 171 6.14 8.61 -1.33
CA ASN A 171 6.00 10.06 -1.17
C ASN A 171 4.69 10.42 -0.42
N ALA A 172 3.58 9.76 -0.74
CA ALA A 172 2.30 9.92 -0.04
C ALA A 172 2.40 9.53 1.43
N GLN A 173 3.00 8.36 1.72
CA GLN A 173 3.19 7.87 3.09
C GLN A 173 4.13 8.79 3.88
N ALA A 174 5.25 9.21 3.31
CA ALA A 174 6.18 10.15 3.95
C ALA A 174 5.51 11.48 4.29
N PHE A 175 4.67 11.98 3.38
CA PHE A 175 3.91 13.22 3.58
C PHE A 175 2.90 13.09 4.73
N VAL A 176 2.08 12.04 4.75
CA VAL A 176 1.09 11.87 5.83
C VAL A 176 1.69 11.47 7.18
N GLU A 177 2.83 10.77 7.18
CA GLU A 177 3.60 10.47 8.40
C GLU A 177 4.05 11.75 9.10
N GLY A 178 4.33 12.82 8.33
CA GLY A 178 4.80 14.10 8.87
C GLY A 178 3.72 15.04 9.39
N ILE A 179 2.44 14.71 9.28
CA ILE A 179 1.32 15.59 9.65
C ILE A 179 0.36 14.93 10.65
N GLY A 180 -0.29 15.76 11.48
CA GLY A 180 -1.33 15.32 12.41
C GLY A 180 -0.86 14.19 13.33
N LEU A 181 -1.59 13.07 13.28
CA LEU A 181 -1.34 11.86 14.08
C LEU A 181 -0.59 10.76 13.27
N GLY A 182 0.02 11.11 12.14
CA GLY A 182 0.78 10.18 11.30
C GLY A 182 -0.04 9.00 10.73
N ILE A 183 -1.35 9.16 10.58
CA ILE A 183 -2.24 8.11 10.05
C ILE A 183 -1.86 7.85 8.58
N PRO A 184 -1.55 6.61 8.18
CA PRO A 184 -1.07 6.29 6.83
C PRO A 184 -2.16 6.39 5.77
N VAL A 185 -1.75 6.55 4.51
CA VAL A 185 -2.64 6.42 3.35
C VAL A 185 -2.96 4.94 3.10
N ASN A 186 -4.21 4.66 2.75
CA ASN A 186 -4.67 3.40 2.18
C ASN A 186 -5.01 3.61 0.70
N THR A 187 -4.09 3.18 -0.16
CA THR A 187 -4.26 3.21 -1.61
C THR A 187 -5.10 2.01 -2.07
N SER A 188 -6.10 2.27 -2.90
CA SER A 188 -6.98 1.27 -3.47
C SER A 188 -7.06 1.35 -4.98
N SER A 189 -7.43 0.26 -5.63
CA SER A 189 -7.66 0.23 -7.08
C SER A 189 -8.74 -0.78 -7.45
N ASP A 190 -9.48 -0.50 -8.52
CA ASP A 190 -10.26 -1.50 -9.25
C ASP A 190 -9.34 -2.60 -9.84
N PRO A 191 -9.89 -3.75 -10.27
CA PRO A 191 -9.10 -4.85 -10.83
C PRO A 191 -8.10 -4.39 -11.90
N ARG A 192 -6.82 -4.73 -11.72
CA ARG A 192 -5.73 -4.32 -12.62
C ARG A 192 -5.26 -5.42 -13.57
N HIS A 193 -5.45 -6.69 -13.22
CA HIS A 193 -4.95 -7.86 -13.95
C HIS A 193 -5.73 -8.25 -15.22
N GLY A 194 -6.77 -7.48 -15.59
CA GLY A 194 -7.47 -7.66 -16.86
C GLY A 194 -6.77 -6.93 -18.02
N SER A 195 -6.98 -7.38 -19.26
CA SER A 195 -6.36 -6.75 -20.45
C SER A 195 -7.04 -5.47 -20.92
N ASP A 196 -8.26 -5.19 -20.47
CA ASP A 196 -9.13 -4.16 -21.04
C ASP A 196 -9.48 -3.11 -19.97
N SER A 197 -9.28 -1.82 -20.27
CA SER A 197 -9.48 -0.68 -19.35
C SER A 197 -10.38 0.43 -19.93
N TYR A 198 -11.46 0.06 -20.60
CA TYR A 198 -12.31 1.00 -21.35
C TYR A 198 -13.43 1.69 -20.53
N ALA A 199 -13.70 1.25 -19.30
CA ALA A 199 -14.81 1.73 -18.47
C ALA A 199 -14.31 2.20 -17.09
N GLU A 200 -15.11 3.03 -16.41
CA GLU A 200 -14.75 3.58 -15.09
C GLU A 200 -14.42 2.48 -14.07
N TYR A 201 -15.20 1.40 -14.03
CA TYR A 201 -15.05 0.28 -13.10
C TYR A 201 -13.90 -0.69 -13.43
N ASN A 202 -13.18 -0.48 -14.55
CA ASN A 202 -11.96 -1.20 -14.90
C ASN A 202 -10.85 -0.26 -15.39
N ALA A 203 -10.92 1.03 -15.05
CA ALA A 203 -9.91 2.01 -15.45
C ALA A 203 -8.50 1.63 -14.94
N GLY A 204 -8.45 0.86 -13.84
CA GLY A 204 -7.23 0.28 -13.27
C GLY A 204 -6.56 -0.83 -14.09
N ALA A 205 -7.27 -1.45 -15.03
CA ALA A 205 -6.80 -2.62 -15.78
C ALA A 205 -5.61 -2.31 -16.70
N GLY A 206 -4.77 -3.33 -16.95
CA GLY A 206 -3.58 -3.25 -17.79
C GLY A 206 -2.34 -2.75 -17.04
N GLY A 207 -1.44 -2.12 -17.79
CA GLY A 207 -0.12 -1.71 -17.31
C GLY A 207 0.93 -2.81 -17.42
N GLU A 208 2.04 -2.63 -16.71
CA GLU A 208 3.21 -3.51 -16.76
C GLU A 208 3.23 -4.52 -15.59
N ILE A 209 2.09 -5.18 -15.37
CA ILE A 209 1.93 -6.27 -14.38
C ILE A 209 1.41 -7.54 -15.07
N SER A 210 1.33 -8.66 -14.35
CA SER A 210 0.82 -9.90 -14.94
C SER A 210 -0.62 -9.75 -15.45
N MET A 211 -0.89 -10.25 -16.66
CA MET A 211 -2.23 -10.20 -17.27
C MET A 211 -2.86 -11.59 -17.25
N TRP A 212 -4.11 -11.65 -16.81
CA TRP A 212 -4.85 -12.89 -16.58
C TRP A 212 -6.18 -12.88 -17.34
N PRO A 213 -6.79 -14.06 -17.58
CA PRO A 213 -8.20 -14.12 -17.89
C PRO A 213 -9.01 -13.34 -16.84
N GLY A 214 -10.09 -12.68 -17.26
CA GLY A 214 -11.04 -12.09 -16.31
C GLY A 214 -11.58 -13.14 -15.33
N THR A 215 -12.16 -12.70 -14.21
CA THR A 215 -12.69 -13.56 -13.15
C THR A 215 -13.62 -14.66 -13.67
N LEU A 216 -14.51 -14.36 -14.61
CA LEU A 216 -15.38 -15.36 -15.25
C LEU A 216 -14.57 -16.40 -16.04
N GLY A 217 -13.49 -15.98 -16.70
CA GLY A 217 -12.58 -16.86 -17.43
C GLY A 217 -11.79 -17.79 -16.51
N ILE A 218 -11.37 -17.31 -15.33
CA ILE A 218 -10.77 -18.17 -14.30
C ILE A 218 -11.82 -19.12 -13.72
N ALA A 219 -13.03 -18.64 -13.43
CA ALA A 219 -14.13 -19.47 -12.91
C ALA A 219 -14.51 -20.63 -13.85
N ALA A 220 -14.39 -20.43 -15.17
CA ALA A 220 -14.61 -21.48 -16.17
C ALA A 220 -13.64 -22.68 -16.08
N SER A 221 -12.58 -22.59 -15.27
CA SER A 221 -11.71 -23.73 -14.94
C SER A 221 -12.32 -24.69 -13.91
N PHE A 222 -13.31 -24.24 -13.12
CA PHE A 222 -13.83 -24.94 -11.95
C PHE A 222 -12.75 -25.32 -10.92
N ASP A 223 -11.64 -24.58 -10.89
CA ASP A 223 -10.50 -24.79 -10.00
C ASP A 223 -10.29 -23.61 -9.04
N PRO A 224 -10.80 -23.69 -7.79
CA PRO A 224 -10.55 -22.68 -6.76
C PRO A 224 -9.06 -22.52 -6.40
N GLU A 225 -8.23 -23.56 -6.54
CA GLU A 225 -6.80 -23.45 -6.25
C GLU A 225 -6.09 -22.61 -7.31
N LEU A 226 -6.55 -22.65 -8.57
CA LEU A 226 -6.10 -21.70 -9.59
C LEU A 226 -6.49 -20.25 -9.24
N MET A 227 -7.71 -20.02 -8.76
CA MET A 227 -8.17 -18.69 -8.32
C MET A 227 -7.34 -18.17 -7.13
N LYS A 228 -7.02 -19.03 -6.16
CA LYS A 228 -6.17 -18.69 -5.02
C LYS A 228 -4.77 -18.28 -5.46
N ARG A 229 -4.13 -19.05 -6.34
CA ARG A 229 -2.80 -18.72 -6.91
C ARG A 229 -2.81 -17.40 -7.69
N PHE A 230 -3.89 -17.13 -8.42
CA PHE A 230 -4.07 -15.81 -9.04
C PHE A 230 -4.10 -14.70 -7.98
N GLY A 231 -4.88 -14.86 -6.91
CA GLY A 231 -4.96 -13.90 -5.81
C GLY A 231 -3.62 -13.67 -5.11
N GLU A 232 -2.83 -14.72 -4.89
CA GLU A 232 -1.48 -14.64 -4.30
C GLU A 232 -0.52 -13.81 -5.18
N ILE A 233 -0.52 -14.06 -6.49
CA ILE A 233 0.31 -13.29 -7.43
C ILE A 233 -0.16 -11.84 -7.49
N ALA A 234 -1.47 -11.63 -7.59
CA ALA A 234 -2.07 -10.32 -7.71
C ALA A 234 -1.84 -9.45 -6.47
N SER A 235 -1.92 -10.01 -5.27
CA SER A 235 -1.68 -9.31 -4.02
C SER A 235 -0.22 -8.84 -3.89
N MET A 236 0.74 -9.70 -4.23
CA MET A 236 2.17 -9.33 -4.26
C MET A 236 2.44 -8.18 -5.23
N GLU A 237 1.87 -8.23 -6.43
CA GLU A 237 2.00 -7.13 -7.41
C GLU A 237 1.33 -5.85 -6.91
N TYR A 238 0.12 -5.94 -6.33
CA TYR A 238 -0.57 -4.77 -5.76
C TYR A 238 0.25 -4.12 -4.66
N ARG A 239 0.83 -4.91 -3.75
CA ARG A 239 1.71 -4.40 -2.69
C ARG A 239 2.97 -3.76 -3.25
N ALA A 240 3.54 -4.29 -4.33
CA ALA A 240 4.67 -3.68 -5.02
C ALA A 240 4.31 -2.30 -5.62
N LEU A 241 3.07 -2.11 -6.06
CA LEU A 241 2.54 -0.81 -6.51
C LEU A 241 2.13 0.13 -5.36
N GLY A 242 2.19 -0.32 -4.10
CA GLY A 242 1.72 0.43 -2.94
C GLY A 242 0.21 0.35 -2.69
N ILE A 243 -0.51 -0.53 -3.39
CA ILE A 243 -1.95 -0.75 -3.22
C ILE A 243 -2.18 -1.67 -2.02
N ALA A 244 -3.02 -1.24 -1.08
CA ALA A 244 -3.36 -1.99 0.13
C ALA A 244 -4.81 -2.49 0.16
N THR A 245 -5.66 -1.99 -0.75
CA THR A 245 -7.06 -2.41 -0.88
C THR A 245 -7.39 -2.70 -2.35
N ALA A 246 -7.86 -3.90 -2.62
CA ALA A 246 -8.43 -4.26 -3.90
C ALA A 246 -9.94 -4.00 -3.86
N LEU A 247 -10.46 -3.19 -4.78
CA LEU A 247 -11.90 -3.00 -4.95
C LEU A 247 -12.49 -4.20 -5.70
N SER A 248 -12.29 -5.41 -5.18
CA SER A 248 -12.62 -6.69 -5.80
C SER A 248 -12.52 -7.82 -4.76
N PRO A 249 -13.16 -8.98 -4.98
CA PRO A 249 -13.80 -9.46 -6.21
C PRO A 249 -15.23 -8.95 -6.43
N GLN A 250 -15.66 -8.96 -7.70
CA GLN A 250 -17.06 -8.85 -8.06
C GLN A 250 -17.68 -10.26 -7.99
N ILE A 251 -18.58 -10.51 -7.03
CA ILE A 251 -19.19 -11.82 -6.76
C ILE A 251 -20.68 -11.86 -7.08
N ASP A 252 -21.18 -10.85 -7.79
CA ASP A 252 -22.56 -10.82 -8.27
C ASP A 252 -22.87 -12.08 -9.11
N LEU A 253 -24.09 -12.61 -9.02
CA LEU A 253 -24.51 -13.76 -9.83
C LEU A 253 -24.90 -13.35 -11.26
N ALA A 254 -24.33 -14.03 -12.24
CA ALA A 254 -24.47 -13.72 -13.66
C ALA A 254 -25.77 -14.25 -14.28
N THR A 255 -26.94 -13.84 -13.79
CA THR A 255 -28.23 -14.43 -14.23
C THR A 255 -28.81 -13.80 -15.50
N GLU A 256 -28.24 -12.70 -16.00
CA GLU A 256 -28.69 -11.99 -17.20
C GLU A 256 -27.49 -11.65 -18.11
N PRO A 257 -27.27 -12.37 -19.22
CA PRO A 257 -26.07 -12.23 -20.05
C PRO A 257 -25.96 -10.89 -20.79
N ARG A 258 -27.02 -10.08 -20.86
CA ARG A 258 -26.95 -8.72 -21.41
C ARG A 258 -26.38 -7.70 -20.43
N TRP A 259 -26.19 -8.08 -19.17
CA TRP A 259 -25.62 -7.18 -18.17
C TRP A 259 -24.17 -6.84 -18.54
N SER A 260 -23.85 -5.55 -18.60
CA SER A 260 -22.55 -5.06 -19.09
C SER A 260 -21.34 -5.49 -18.23
N ARG A 261 -21.57 -5.92 -16.99
CA ARG A 261 -20.52 -6.40 -16.07
C ARG A 261 -20.54 -7.91 -15.87
N PHE A 262 -21.30 -8.64 -16.70
CA PHE A 262 -21.45 -10.09 -16.62
C PHE A 262 -20.10 -10.82 -16.60
N ASN A 263 -19.15 -10.38 -17.42
CA ASN A 263 -17.81 -10.98 -17.53
C ASN A 263 -16.91 -10.74 -16.30
N GLY A 264 -17.28 -9.82 -15.40
CA GLY A 264 -16.58 -9.58 -14.13
C GLY A 264 -17.02 -10.50 -12.99
N THR A 265 -18.07 -11.28 -13.17
CA THR A 265 -18.61 -12.21 -12.17
C THR A 265 -17.80 -13.51 -12.07
N MET A 266 -18.26 -14.43 -11.21
CA MET A 266 -17.77 -15.81 -11.13
C MET A 266 -18.76 -16.83 -11.73
N GLY A 267 -19.73 -16.37 -12.53
CA GLY A 267 -20.77 -17.19 -13.15
C GLY A 267 -22.14 -17.04 -12.51
N GLU A 268 -23.09 -17.89 -12.91
CA GLU A 268 -24.48 -17.87 -12.44
C GLU A 268 -24.75 -18.81 -11.24
N ASP A 269 -23.86 -19.79 -11.02
CA ASP A 269 -24.02 -20.80 -9.99
C ASP A 269 -23.51 -20.29 -8.63
N PRO A 270 -24.35 -20.26 -7.57
CA PRO A 270 -23.98 -19.69 -6.29
C PRO A 270 -22.92 -20.52 -5.54
N ASP A 271 -22.88 -21.84 -5.72
CA ASP A 271 -21.91 -22.70 -5.03
C ASP A 271 -20.52 -22.48 -5.63
N LEU A 272 -20.39 -22.48 -6.95
CA LEU A 272 -19.15 -22.15 -7.65
C LEU A 272 -18.68 -20.73 -7.35
N ALA A 273 -19.57 -19.74 -7.39
CA ALA A 273 -19.23 -18.36 -7.06
C ALA A 273 -18.72 -18.24 -5.61
N THR A 274 -19.33 -18.98 -4.67
CA THR A 274 -18.88 -19.02 -3.27
C THR A 274 -17.47 -19.58 -3.13
N ASP A 275 -17.17 -20.70 -3.79
CA ASP A 275 -15.85 -21.33 -3.71
C ASP A 275 -14.76 -20.49 -4.38
N MET A 276 -15.06 -19.89 -5.53
CA MET A 276 -14.15 -18.98 -6.23
C MET A 276 -13.92 -17.69 -5.43
N ALA A 277 -14.96 -17.13 -4.81
CA ALA A 277 -14.85 -15.92 -4.00
C ALA A 277 -13.99 -16.15 -2.76
N ARG A 278 -14.18 -17.29 -2.07
CA ARG A 278 -13.35 -17.67 -0.93
C ARG A 278 -11.88 -17.77 -1.34
N ALA A 279 -11.59 -18.50 -2.42
CA ALA A 279 -10.22 -18.65 -2.91
C ALA A 279 -9.57 -17.32 -3.32
N TYR A 280 -10.32 -16.43 -3.99
CA TYR A 280 -9.85 -15.09 -4.33
C TYR A 280 -9.47 -14.29 -3.08
N VAL A 281 -10.37 -14.25 -2.08
CA VAL A 281 -10.16 -13.49 -0.84
C VAL A 281 -8.98 -14.06 -0.04
N ASP A 282 -8.89 -15.38 0.06
CA ASP A 282 -7.77 -16.06 0.74
C ASP A 282 -6.44 -15.72 0.08
N GLY A 283 -6.36 -15.75 -1.26
CA GLY A 283 -5.15 -15.39 -2.00
C GLY A 283 -4.77 -13.91 -1.88
N PHE A 284 -5.75 -13.00 -1.77
CA PHE A 284 -5.49 -11.57 -1.60
C PHE A 284 -5.06 -11.21 -0.17
N GLN A 285 -5.69 -11.82 0.85
CA GLN A 285 -5.55 -11.37 2.24
C GLN A 285 -4.53 -12.18 3.05
N THR A 286 -4.04 -13.31 2.54
CA THR A 286 -3.12 -14.18 3.28
C THR A 286 -1.67 -13.97 2.86
N SER A 287 -0.80 -13.72 3.83
CA SER A 287 0.65 -13.76 3.71
C SER A 287 1.20 -14.97 4.47
N GLU A 288 2.18 -15.65 3.89
CA GLU A 288 2.85 -16.81 4.48
C GLU A 288 4.37 -16.57 4.66
N GLY A 289 5.02 -17.43 5.43
CA GLY A 289 6.47 -17.39 5.65
C GLY A 289 6.93 -16.07 6.28
N GLU A 290 8.07 -15.54 5.81
CA GLU A 290 8.65 -14.28 6.32
C GLU A 290 7.77 -13.05 6.05
N ALA A 291 6.79 -13.16 5.14
CA ALA A 291 5.87 -12.07 4.88
C ALA A 291 4.73 -12.00 5.91
N HIS A 292 4.47 -13.08 6.66
CA HIS A 292 3.40 -13.15 7.67
C HIS A 292 3.70 -12.28 8.89
N ILE A 293 2.68 -11.61 9.41
CA ILE A 293 2.75 -10.78 10.62
C ILE A 293 1.86 -11.39 11.72
N ALA A 294 0.55 -11.52 11.48
CA ALA A 294 -0.41 -12.07 12.46
C ALA A 294 -1.71 -12.49 11.75
N ASP A 295 -2.35 -13.58 12.20
CA ASP A 295 -3.70 -13.97 11.77
C ASP A 295 -3.92 -14.01 10.23
N GLY A 296 -2.95 -14.57 9.50
CA GLY A 296 -2.93 -14.57 8.03
C GLY A 296 -2.50 -13.24 7.39
N TRP A 297 -2.57 -12.11 8.07
CA TRP A 297 -2.14 -10.82 7.53
C TRP A 297 -0.62 -10.67 7.51
N GLY A 298 -0.11 -9.99 6.49
CA GLY A 298 1.30 -9.69 6.34
C GLY A 298 1.64 -8.71 5.22
N TYR A 299 2.92 -8.67 4.84
CA TYR A 299 3.45 -7.68 3.88
C TYR A 299 2.89 -7.82 2.46
N HIS A 300 2.43 -9.02 2.09
CA HIS A 300 1.82 -9.29 0.79
C HIS A 300 0.28 -9.17 0.81
N SER A 301 -0.33 -9.07 1.99
CA SER A 301 -1.78 -9.03 2.12
C SER A 301 -2.37 -7.70 1.62
N VAL A 302 -3.47 -7.80 0.90
CA VAL A 302 -4.28 -6.70 0.36
C VAL A 302 -5.73 -6.92 0.78
N ASN A 303 -6.35 -5.93 1.40
CA ASN A 303 -7.76 -5.99 1.78
C ASN A 303 -8.65 -6.19 0.54
N ALA A 304 -9.44 -7.25 0.52
CA ALA A 304 -10.34 -7.57 -0.59
C ALA A 304 -11.74 -7.05 -0.28
N MET A 305 -12.25 -6.16 -1.12
CA MET A 305 -13.60 -5.61 -1.01
C MET A 305 -14.57 -6.41 -1.89
N VAL A 306 -15.24 -7.37 -1.28
CA VAL A 306 -16.34 -8.12 -1.90
C VAL A 306 -17.43 -7.15 -2.35
N LYS A 307 -17.84 -7.24 -3.62
CA LYS A 307 -18.84 -6.35 -4.22
C LYS A 307 -19.72 -7.08 -5.25
N HIS A 308 -20.91 -6.58 -5.56
CA HIS A 308 -21.58 -5.39 -5.00
C HIS A 308 -22.75 -5.88 -4.17
N TRP A 309 -22.66 -5.77 -2.83
CA TRP A 309 -23.72 -6.23 -1.93
C TRP A 309 -25.12 -5.82 -2.46
N PRO A 310 -26.06 -6.75 -2.66
CA PRO A 310 -26.16 -8.07 -2.02
C PRO A 310 -25.30 -9.20 -2.63
#